data_AF-A0A673J5R2-F1
#
_entry.id   AF-A0A673J5R2-F1
#
_cell.length_a   1.000
_cell.length_b   1.000
_cell.length_c   1.000
_cell.angle_alpha   90.00
_cell.angle_beta   90.00
_cell.angle_gamma   90.00
#
_symmetry.space_group_name_H-M   'P 1'
#
loop_
_entity.id
_entity.type
_entity.pdbx_description
1 polymer ?
#
loop_
_entity_poly.entity_id
_entity_poly.type
_entity_poly.pdbx_seq_one_letter_code
_entity_poly.pdbx_strand_id
1 'polypeptide(L)'
;MSRWRQSVVEIQTRKRQVNECERAQAALSKVTACFQQMATSLGSNMDGSFLREELEETRTVAHKICSGLHRRLLSLLIEMEQGQEDKEQVERLWVIFLSSLENFQQDLKKVKVLQEIFPLTQRKDRQALVNTGYVGGTSEVAARAAMVQTPWLSVEETASPDLKNHIVEIDVLLEEMFQRVNVPLWSVEPTQPSWLEGVSTQDGGQEEDESLEDIMEVEVVSQNNTSGCCNHHNCKVGCLLCLLS
;
A
#
# COMPACT_ATOMS: atom_id res chain seq x y z
N MET A 1 -46.29 -13.94 2.21
CA MET A 1 -45.49 -12.75 1.80
C MET A 1 -44.16 -12.59 2.58
N SER A 2 -43.66 -13.63 3.27
CA SER A 2 -42.52 -13.53 4.20
C SER A 2 -41.17 -13.99 3.64
N ARG A 3 -41.13 -15.04 2.81
CA ARG A 3 -39.88 -15.64 2.30
C ARG A 3 -39.09 -14.73 1.34
N TRP A 4 -39.78 -13.99 0.48
CA TRP A 4 -39.14 -13.07 -0.48
C TRP A 4 -38.50 -11.86 0.21
N ARG A 5 -39.16 -11.27 1.21
CA ARG A 5 -38.58 -10.16 1.98
C ARG A 5 -37.33 -10.61 2.74
N GLN A 6 -37.37 -11.79 3.34
CA GLN A 6 -36.22 -12.38 4.03
C GLN A 6 -35.02 -12.55 3.09
N SER A 7 -35.24 -13.11 1.90
CA SER A 7 -34.19 -13.29 0.89
C SER A 7 -33.60 -11.96 0.38
N VAL A 8 -34.42 -10.93 0.18
CA VAL A 8 -33.93 -9.59 -0.21
C VAL A 8 -33.07 -8.97 0.89
N VAL A 9 -33.48 -9.10 2.16
CA VAL A 9 -32.72 -8.59 3.30
C VAL A 9 -31.38 -9.33 3.45
N GLU A 10 -31.35 -10.65 3.22
CA GLU A 10 -30.12 -11.45 3.24
C GLU A 10 -29.14 -11.00 2.14
N ILE A 11 -29.63 -10.78 0.92
CA ILE A 11 -28.81 -10.28 -0.20
C ILE A 11 -28.25 -8.89 0.12
N GLN A 12 -29.08 -7.97 0.62
CA GLN A 12 -28.65 -6.62 0.97
C GLN A 12 -27.62 -6.61 2.11
N THR A 13 -27.83 -7.45 3.13
CA THR A 13 -26.88 -7.62 4.24
C THR A 13 -25.54 -8.14 3.72
N ARG A 14 -25.55 -9.13 2.83
CA ARG A 14 -24.33 -9.67 2.22
C ARG A 14 -23.60 -8.61 1.40
N LYS A 15 -24.28 -7.91 0.50
CA LYS A 15 -23.68 -6.82 -0.31
C LYS A 15 -23.04 -5.74 0.57
N ARG A 16 -23.67 -5.42 1.70
CA ARG A 16 -23.08 -4.51 2.69
C ARG A 16 -21.80 -5.08 3.31
N GLN A 17 -21.80 -6.34 3.72
CA GLN A 17 -20.61 -7.00 4.29
C GLN A 17 -19.45 -7.07 3.29
N VAL A 18 -19.72 -7.33 2.01
CA VAL A 18 -18.71 -7.32 0.95
C VAL A 18 -18.11 -5.92 0.78
N ASN A 19 -18.94 -4.88 0.66
CA ASN A 19 -18.46 -3.50 0.57
C ASN A 19 -17.65 -3.07 1.81
N GLU A 20 -18.08 -3.50 2.99
CA GLU A 20 -17.32 -3.32 4.22
C GLU A 20 -15.92 -3.95 4.11
N CYS A 21 -15.80 -5.18 3.60
CA CYS A 21 -14.51 -5.84 3.35
C CYS A 21 -13.67 -5.10 2.30
N GLU A 22 -14.27 -4.61 1.21
CA GLU A 22 -13.57 -3.82 0.19
C GLU A 22 -12.93 -2.56 0.77
N ARG A 23 -13.72 -1.81 1.56
CA ARG A 23 -13.23 -0.60 2.23
C ARG A 23 -12.10 -0.90 3.18
N ALA A 24 -12.16 -2.03 3.89
CA ALA A 24 -11.09 -2.43 4.78
C ALA A 24 -9.85 -2.95 4.06
N GLN A 25 -10.01 -3.60 2.91
CA GLN A 25 -8.88 -3.96 2.05
C GLN A 25 -8.16 -2.69 1.55
N ALA A 26 -8.91 -1.67 1.09
CA ALA A 26 -8.32 -0.38 0.69
C ALA A 26 -7.62 0.34 1.85
N ALA A 27 -8.24 0.30 3.03
CA ALA A 27 -7.66 0.78 4.28
C ALA A 27 -6.35 0.05 4.62
N LEU A 28 -6.33 -1.28 4.54
CA LEU A 28 -5.15 -2.10 4.77
C LEU A 28 -4.02 -1.70 3.82
N SER A 29 -4.29 -1.63 2.51
CA SER A 29 -3.29 -1.23 1.51
C SER A 29 -2.69 0.15 1.80
N LYS A 30 -3.50 1.11 2.26
CA LYS A 30 -3.01 2.44 2.64
C LYS A 30 -2.12 2.38 3.89
N VAL A 31 -2.54 1.63 4.92
CA VAL A 31 -1.78 1.51 6.18
C VAL A 31 -0.47 0.77 5.95
N THR A 32 -0.45 -0.32 5.19
CA THR A 32 0.78 -1.07 4.89
C THR A 32 1.74 -0.28 4.01
N ALA A 33 1.24 0.51 3.05
CA ALA A 33 2.07 1.44 2.28
C ALA A 33 2.70 2.52 3.17
N CYS A 34 1.93 3.09 4.12
CA CYS A 34 2.46 4.05 5.08
C CYS A 34 3.51 3.41 5.99
N PHE A 35 3.25 2.20 6.49
CA PHE A 35 4.19 1.42 7.27
C PHE A 35 5.49 1.18 6.52
N GLN A 36 5.41 0.73 5.27
CA GLN A 36 6.57 0.49 4.41
C GLN A 36 7.38 1.77 4.18
N GLN A 37 6.72 2.88 3.87
CA GLN A 37 7.38 4.18 3.69
C GLN A 37 8.14 4.60 4.96
N MET A 38 7.53 4.47 6.14
CA MET A 38 8.24 4.76 7.40
C MET A 38 9.37 3.77 7.68
N ALA A 39 9.17 2.48 7.36
CA ALA A 39 10.19 1.45 7.52
C ALA A 39 11.44 1.73 6.67
N THR A 40 11.32 2.38 5.51
CA THR A 40 12.48 2.81 4.71
C THR A 40 13.35 3.85 5.39
N SER A 41 12.83 4.58 6.39
CA SER A 41 13.57 5.58 7.14
C SER A 41 14.38 4.97 8.31
N LEU A 42 14.18 3.70 8.64
CA LEU A 42 14.96 3.02 9.69
C LEU A 42 16.44 2.90 9.28
N GLY A 43 17.33 3.13 10.23
CA GLY A 43 18.78 3.19 10.01
C GLY A 43 19.27 4.48 9.33
N SER A 44 18.37 5.37 8.92
CA SER A 44 18.76 6.69 8.39
C SER A 44 18.99 7.71 9.51
N ASN A 45 19.47 8.91 9.17
CA ASN A 45 19.56 10.05 10.08
C ASN A 45 18.20 10.50 10.67
N MET A 46 17.08 10.04 10.11
CA MET A 46 15.74 10.25 10.65
C MET A 46 15.30 9.19 11.66
N ASP A 47 16.05 8.10 11.80
CA ASP A 47 15.71 7.06 12.76
C ASP A 47 15.82 7.58 14.20
N GLY A 48 14.77 7.31 14.98
CA GLY A 48 14.54 7.88 16.29
C GLY A 48 13.40 7.17 17.00
N SER A 49 13.30 7.40 18.31
CA SER A 49 12.22 6.83 19.13
C SER A 49 10.85 7.20 18.58
N PHE A 50 10.66 8.46 18.17
CA PHE A 50 9.41 8.96 17.59
C PHE A 50 9.01 8.19 16.32
N LEU A 51 9.93 8.04 15.35
CA LEU A 51 9.65 7.24 14.14
C LEU A 51 9.25 5.80 14.49
N ARG A 52 9.93 5.19 15.47
CA ARG A 52 9.66 3.80 15.87
C ARG A 52 8.33 3.63 16.61
N GLU A 53 7.91 4.64 17.35
CA GLU A 53 6.59 4.71 17.99
C GLU A 53 5.49 4.84 16.94
N GLU A 54 5.60 5.78 16.00
CA GLU A 54 4.63 5.93 14.89
C GLU A 54 4.54 4.66 14.02
N LEU A 55 5.68 4.00 13.79
CA LEU A 55 5.75 2.72 13.08
C LEU A 55 5.01 1.61 13.83
N GLU A 56 5.15 1.58 15.16
CA GLU A 56 4.49 0.61 16.04
C GLU A 56 2.97 0.86 16.13
N GLU A 57 2.54 2.11 16.21
CA GLU A 57 1.13 2.49 16.16
C GLU A 57 0.50 2.11 14.82
N THR A 58 1.19 2.40 13.72
CA THR A 58 0.75 2.03 12.37
C THR A 58 0.65 0.50 12.21
N ARG A 59 1.62 -0.25 12.78
CA ARG A 59 1.59 -1.71 12.81
C ARG A 59 0.37 -2.24 13.56
N THR A 60 0.04 -1.60 14.68
CA THR A 60 -1.12 -1.96 15.52
C THR A 60 -2.42 -1.75 14.76
N VAL A 61 -2.55 -0.66 14.00
CA VAL A 61 -3.70 -0.43 13.12
C VAL A 61 -3.78 -1.51 12.04
N ALA A 62 -2.67 -1.82 11.37
CA ALA A 62 -2.63 -2.87 10.34
C ALA A 62 -3.06 -4.24 10.89
N HIS A 63 -2.53 -4.64 12.05
CA HIS A 63 -2.88 -5.91 12.71
C HIS A 63 -4.39 -6.05 12.97
N LYS A 64 -5.03 -4.99 13.48
CA LYS A 64 -6.47 -4.97 13.73
C LYS A 64 -7.27 -5.11 12.43
N ILE A 65 -6.86 -4.39 11.38
CA ILE A 65 -7.52 -4.49 10.07
C ILE A 65 -7.38 -5.93 9.53
N CYS A 66 -6.19 -6.51 9.54
CA CYS A 66 -5.93 -7.89 9.09
C CYS A 66 -6.81 -8.91 9.84
N SER A 67 -6.81 -8.84 11.18
CA SER A 67 -7.56 -9.77 12.03
C SER A 67 -9.08 -9.68 11.82
N GLY A 68 -9.60 -8.46 11.63
CA GLY A 68 -11.01 -8.22 11.37
C GLY A 68 -11.44 -8.63 9.96
N LEU A 69 -10.59 -8.34 8.97
CA LEU A 69 -10.83 -8.65 7.55
C LEU A 69 -10.77 -10.16 7.30
N HIS A 70 -9.77 -10.86 7.83
CA HIS A 70 -9.65 -12.32 7.72
C HIS A 70 -10.93 -13.04 8.17
N ARG A 71 -11.40 -12.75 9.40
CA ARG A 71 -12.60 -13.41 9.95
C ARG A 71 -13.85 -13.19 9.09
N ARG A 72 -14.00 -11.99 8.54
CA ARG A 72 -15.17 -11.61 7.73
C ARG A 72 -15.13 -12.25 6.35
N LEU A 73 -13.99 -12.18 5.67
CA LEU A 73 -13.82 -12.84 4.38
C LEU A 73 -13.99 -14.36 4.52
N LEU A 74 -13.42 -14.97 5.56
CA LEU A 74 -13.58 -16.40 5.82
C LEU A 74 -15.06 -16.77 6.07
N SER A 75 -15.79 -16.00 6.88
CA SER A 75 -17.23 -16.23 7.11
C SER A 75 -18.03 -16.15 5.81
N LEU A 76 -17.79 -15.10 5.00
CA LEU A 76 -18.45 -14.91 3.71
C LEU A 76 -18.15 -16.09 2.76
N LEU A 77 -16.89 -16.49 2.61
CA LEU A 77 -16.50 -17.57 1.71
C LEU A 77 -17.08 -18.93 2.11
N ILE A 78 -17.25 -19.18 3.41
CA ILE A 78 -17.90 -20.41 3.92
C ILE A 78 -19.41 -20.38 3.67
N GLU A 79 -20.06 -19.23 3.84
CA GLU A 79 -21.52 -19.07 3.71
C GLU A 79 -22.00 -18.99 2.25
N MET A 80 -21.13 -18.66 1.31
CA MET A 80 -21.50 -18.36 -0.07
C MET A 80 -21.56 -19.60 -0.99
N GLU A 81 -22.74 -19.81 -1.59
CA GLU A 81 -22.98 -20.87 -2.58
C GLU A 81 -22.43 -20.51 -3.97
N GLN A 82 -22.23 -21.53 -4.81
CA GLN A 82 -21.80 -21.36 -6.20
C GLN A 82 -22.85 -20.57 -7.01
N GLY A 83 -22.39 -19.61 -7.84
CA GLY A 83 -23.26 -18.79 -8.70
C GLY A 83 -23.84 -17.53 -8.05
N GLN A 84 -23.44 -17.19 -6.82
CA GLN A 84 -23.73 -15.88 -6.25
C GLN A 84 -22.82 -14.82 -6.88
N GLU A 85 -23.40 -13.76 -7.46
CA GLU A 85 -22.68 -12.64 -8.11
C GLU A 85 -21.55 -12.08 -7.22
N ASP A 86 -21.81 -11.95 -5.92
CA ASP A 86 -20.85 -11.39 -4.98
C ASP A 86 -19.66 -12.34 -4.69
N LYS A 87 -19.75 -13.65 -5.03
CA LYS A 87 -18.77 -14.66 -4.62
C LYS A 87 -17.43 -14.43 -5.29
N GLU A 88 -17.43 -14.20 -6.60
CA GLU A 88 -16.22 -13.90 -7.37
C GLU A 88 -15.51 -12.66 -6.79
N GLN A 89 -16.28 -11.66 -6.36
CA GLN A 89 -15.73 -10.46 -5.73
C GLN A 89 -15.09 -10.77 -4.36
N VAL A 90 -15.70 -11.63 -3.54
CA VAL A 90 -15.12 -12.04 -2.25
C VAL A 90 -13.88 -12.91 -2.44
N GLU A 91 -13.88 -13.81 -3.43
CA GLU A 91 -12.71 -14.61 -3.80
C GLU A 91 -11.56 -13.71 -4.30
N ARG A 92 -11.87 -12.67 -5.07
CA ARG A 92 -10.89 -11.65 -5.47
C ARG A 92 -10.31 -10.91 -4.26
N LEU A 93 -11.17 -10.46 -3.34
CA LEU A 93 -10.71 -9.80 -2.12
C LEU A 93 -9.82 -10.71 -1.27
N TRP A 94 -10.12 -12.01 -1.22
CA TRP A 94 -9.29 -12.99 -0.53
C TRP A 94 -7.88 -13.06 -1.10
N VAL A 95 -7.74 -13.12 -2.43
CA VAL A 95 -6.43 -13.16 -3.10
C VAL A 95 -5.67 -11.84 -2.93
N ILE A 96 -6.34 -10.69 -3.03
CA ILE A 96 -5.71 -9.37 -2.78
C ILE A 96 -5.24 -9.28 -1.32
N PHE A 97 -6.07 -9.74 -0.38
CA PHE A 97 -5.74 -9.76 1.04
C PHE A 97 -4.52 -10.64 1.33
N LEU A 98 -4.48 -11.84 0.73
CA LEU A 98 -3.36 -12.77 0.84
C LEU A 98 -2.05 -12.10 0.39
N SER A 99 -2.03 -11.50 -0.80
CA SER A 99 -0.85 -10.80 -1.32
C SER A 99 -0.45 -9.60 -0.43
N SER A 100 -1.44 -8.89 0.11
CA SER A 100 -1.19 -7.77 1.04
C SER A 100 -0.52 -8.25 2.34
N LEU A 101 -0.93 -9.40 2.88
CA LEU A 101 -0.34 -10.01 4.07
C LEU A 101 1.10 -10.46 3.82
N GLU A 102 1.37 -11.10 2.68
CA GLU A 102 2.72 -11.56 2.32
C GLU A 102 3.69 -10.37 2.24
N ASN A 103 3.29 -9.30 1.54
CA ASN A 103 4.09 -8.08 1.44
C ASN A 103 4.32 -7.44 2.81
N PHE A 104 3.26 -7.30 3.60
CA PHE A 104 3.36 -6.73 4.95
C PHE A 104 4.25 -7.58 5.86
N GLN A 105 4.21 -8.90 5.75
CA GLN A 105 5.08 -9.80 6.49
C GLN A 105 6.56 -9.56 6.14
N GLN A 106 6.87 -9.36 4.86
CA GLN A 106 8.24 -9.03 4.45
C GLN A 106 8.69 -7.70 5.06
N ASP A 107 7.82 -6.70 5.07
CA ASP A 107 8.12 -5.41 5.71
C ASP A 107 8.33 -5.57 7.23
N LEU A 108 7.54 -6.38 7.94
CA LEU A 108 7.76 -6.67 9.37
C LEU A 108 9.11 -7.36 9.62
N LYS A 109 9.44 -8.37 8.81
CA LYS A 109 10.73 -9.08 8.87
C LYS A 109 11.89 -8.11 8.63
N LYS A 110 11.76 -7.22 7.64
CA LYS A 110 12.72 -6.16 7.35
C LYS A 110 12.88 -5.17 8.52
N VAL A 111 11.78 -4.68 9.08
CA VAL A 111 11.80 -3.77 10.25
C VAL A 111 12.50 -4.40 11.43
N LYS A 112 12.20 -5.66 11.74
CA LYS A 112 12.87 -6.40 12.83
C LYS A 112 14.39 -6.41 12.64
N VAL A 113 14.85 -6.78 11.44
CA VAL A 113 16.29 -6.82 11.13
C VAL A 113 16.92 -5.43 11.21
N LEU A 114 16.26 -4.39 10.69
CA LEU A 114 16.78 -3.02 10.74
C LEU A 114 16.87 -2.49 12.17
N GLN A 115 15.89 -2.78 13.03
CA GLN A 115 15.94 -2.38 14.43
C GLN A 115 17.05 -3.09 15.21
N GLU A 116 17.41 -4.33 14.82
CA GLU A 116 18.53 -5.08 15.38
C GLU A 116 19.90 -4.55 14.90
N ILE A 117 20.01 -4.17 13.63
CA ILE A 117 21.24 -3.58 13.05
C ILE A 117 21.50 -2.16 13.57
N PHE A 118 20.44 -1.37 13.73
CA PHE A 118 20.50 0.01 14.19
C PHE A 118 19.84 0.12 15.58
N PRO A 119 20.49 -0.29 16.68
CA PRO A 119 19.92 -0.07 18.01
C PRO A 119 19.80 1.44 18.30
N LEU A 120 18.87 1.84 19.16
CA LEU A 120 18.73 3.23 19.64
C LEU A 120 18.85 3.31 21.17
N THR A 121 19.51 2.33 21.79
CA THR A 121 19.60 2.20 23.24
C THR A 121 20.60 3.17 23.86
N GLN A 122 21.62 3.58 23.11
CA GLN A 122 22.70 4.43 23.57
C GLN A 122 22.91 5.61 22.61
N ARG A 123 23.42 6.73 23.12
CA ARG A 123 23.71 7.91 22.31
C ARG A 123 24.72 7.63 21.18
N LYS A 124 25.66 6.72 21.41
CA LYS A 124 26.66 6.32 20.41
C LYS A 124 26.04 5.60 19.22
N ASP A 125 24.89 4.95 19.40
CA ASP A 125 24.23 4.19 18.34
C ASP A 125 23.77 5.12 17.21
N ARG A 126 23.49 6.40 17.53
CA ARG A 126 23.16 7.43 16.53
C ARG A 126 24.31 7.73 15.56
N GLN A 127 25.56 7.37 15.89
CA GLN A 127 26.71 7.55 15.00
C GLN A 127 26.74 6.50 13.87
N ALA A 128 26.03 5.37 14.03
CA ALA A 128 25.93 4.33 13.01
C ALA A 128 24.83 4.63 11.96
N LEU A 129 24.01 5.67 12.17
CA LEU A 129 22.93 6.05 11.26
C LEU A 129 23.49 6.61 9.94
N VAL A 130 22.84 6.22 8.85
CA VAL A 130 23.26 6.60 7.49
C VAL A 130 22.57 7.89 7.07
N ASN A 131 23.33 8.86 6.57
CA ASN A 131 22.73 10.04 5.94
C ASN A 131 22.32 9.70 4.51
N THR A 132 21.02 9.60 4.27
CA THR A 132 20.44 9.25 2.96
C THR A 132 20.15 10.48 2.10
N GLY A 133 20.39 11.70 2.61
CA GLY A 133 20.08 12.95 1.92
C GLY A 133 18.57 13.27 1.84
N TYR A 134 17.71 12.41 2.39
CA TYR A 134 16.28 12.66 2.46
C TYR A 134 15.96 13.68 3.56
N VAL A 135 15.23 14.72 3.19
CA VAL A 135 14.84 15.83 4.07
C VAL A 135 13.31 15.89 4.07
N GLY A 136 12.70 15.36 5.12
CA GLY A 136 11.25 15.31 5.30
C GLY A 136 10.93 14.53 6.57
N GLY A 137 9.78 14.76 7.20
CA GLY A 137 9.34 13.99 8.36
C GLY A 137 8.43 12.83 7.94
N THR A 138 8.45 11.72 8.68
CA THR A 138 7.47 10.63 8.49
C THR A 138 6.12 10.91 9.15
N SER A 139 5.99 12.01 9.89
CA SER A 139 4.78 12.35 10.65
C SER A 139 3.54 12.49 9.74
N GLU A 140 3.66 13.10 8.56
CA GLU A 140 2.55 13.17 7.60
C GLU A 140 2.12 11.79 7.10
N VAL A 141 3.09 10.88 6.95
CA VAL A 141 2.84 9.48 6.55
C VAL A 141 2.07 8.76 7.64
N ALA A 142 2.49 8.91 8.89
CA ALA A 142 1.82 8.31 10.03
C ALA A 142 0.40 8.88 10.23
N ALA A 143 0.21 10.19 10.08
CA ALA A 143 -1.10 10.83 10.13
C ALA A 143 -2.06 10.24 9.08
N ARG A 144 -1.59 9.97 7.86
CA ARG A 144 -2.39 9.30 6.81
C ARG A 144 -2.85 7.91 7.21
N ALA A 145 -2.03 7.16 7.95
CA ALA A 145 -2.39 5.85 8.48
C ALA A 145 -3.38 5.95 9.65
N ALA A 146 -3.17 6.88 10.58
CA ALA A 146 -4.04 7.11 11.74
C ALA A 146 -5.45 7.58 11.35
N MET A 147 -5.59 8.30 10.23
CA MET A 147 -6.90 8.74 9.71
C MET A 147 -7.72 7.63 9.04
N VAL A 148 -7.16 6.43 8.88
CA VAL A 148 -7.88 5.32 8.26
C VAL A 148 -8.99 4.84 9.19
N GLN A 149 -10.22 4.83 8.66
CA GLN A 149 -11.38 4.35 9.37
C GLN A 149 -11.88 3.06 8.74
N THR A 150 -12.05 2.03 9.56
CA THR A 150 -12.85 0.85 9.20
C THR A 150 -13.91 0.65 10.28
N PRO A 151 -15.12 0.18 9.93
CA PRO A 151 -16.25 0.10 10.88
C PRO A 151 -15.99 -0.75 12.13
N TRP A 152 -15.01 -1.64 12.12
CA TRP A 152 -14.70 -2.55 13.24
C TRP A 152 -13.43 -2.20 14.01
N LEU A 153 -12.63 -1.24 13.55
CA LEU A 153 -11.39 -0.83 14.24
C LEU A 153 -11.63 -0.35 15.68
N SER A 154 -12.82 0.18 15.97
CA SER A 154 -13.23 0.65 17.30
C SER A 154 -13.88 -0.43 18.18
N VAL A 155 -14.29 -1.57 17.59
CA VAL A 155 -15.10 -2.60 18.28
C VAL A 155 -14.24 -3.77 18.74
N GLU A 156 -13.10 -4.02 18.10
CA GLU A 156 -12.26 -5.18 18.37
C GLU A 156 -11.07 -4.80 19.25
N GLU A 157 -11.18 -5.13 20.54
CA GLU A 157 -10.14 -4.98 21.57
C GLU A 157 -9.17 -6.17 21.54
N THR A 158 -8.58 -6.45 20.38
CA THR A 158 -7.45 -7.37 20.31
C THR A 158 -6.18 -6.58 20.63
N ALA A 159 -5.53 -6.92 21.74
CA ALA A 159 -4.21 -6.40 22.04
C ALA A 159 -3.26 -6.76 20.90
N SER A 160 -2.54 -5.78 20.38
CA SER A 160 -1.55 -6.03 19.34
C SER A 160 -0.37 -6.80 19.93
N PRO A 161 0.07 -7.91 19.31
CA PRO A 161 1.26 -8.64 19.74
C PRO A 161 2.51 -7.77 19.56
N ASP A 162 3.61 -8.11 20.21
CA ASP A 162 4.91 -7.53 19.88
C ASP A 162 5.33 -7.94 18.46
N LEU A 163 6.34 -7.23 17.90
CA LEU A 163 6.77 -7.43 16.52
C LEU A 163 7.15 -8.89 16.18
N LYS A 164 7.79 -9.63 17.10
CA LYS A 164 8.21 -11.01 16.80
C LYS A 164 7.00 -11.94 16.75
N ASN A 165 6.12 -11.82 17.73
CA ASN A 165 4.88 -12.60 17.76
C ASN A 165 3.95 -12.24 16.59
N HIS A 166 3.91 -10.97 16.17
CA HIS A 166 3.14 -10.54 14.99
C HIS A 166 3.60 -11.24 13.70
N ILE A 167 4.92 -11.40 13.50
CA ILE A 167 5.45 -12.11 12.32
C ILE A 167 4.97 -13.56 12.31
N VAL A 168 5.06 -14.23 13.47
CA VAL A 168 4.60 -15.62 13.63
C VAL A 168 3.09 -15.74 13.42
N GLU A 169 2.30 -14.81 13.96
CA GLU A 169 0.86 -14.75 13.73
C GLU A 169 0.52 -14.64 12.24
N ILE A 170 1.24 -13.80 11.49
CA ILE A 170 1.04 -13.71 10.03
C ILE A 170 1.47 -15.00 9.32
N ASP A 171 2.57 -15.66 9.73
CA ASP A 171 2.96 -16.96 9.15
C ASP A 171 1.83 -18.00 9.33
N VAL A 172 1.25 -18.09 10.53
CA VAL A 172 0.12 -18.99 10.84
C VAL A 172 -1.13 -18.59 10.05
N LEU A 173 -1.42 -17.29 9.97
CA LEU A 173 -2.58 -16.76 9.24
C LEU A 173 -2.50 -17.09 7.75
N LEU A 174 -1.33 -16.91 7.13
CA LEU A 174 -1.12 -17.24 5.72
C LEU A 174 -1.36 -18.74 5.49
N GLU A 175 -0.80 -19.61 6.35
CA GLU A 175 -1.04 -21.05 6.27
C GLU A 175 -2.53 -21.41 6.41
N GLU A 176 -3.23 -20.80 7.36
CA GLU A 176 -4.68 -20.97 7.51
C GLU A 176 -5.43 -20.54 6.25
N MET A 177 -5.07 -19.40 5.67
CA MET A 177 -5.71 -18.90 4.46
C MET A 177 -5.52 -19.84 3.26
N PHE A 178 -4.35 -20.46 3.12
CA PHE A 178 -4.10 -21.46 2.07
C PHE A 178 -4.87 -22.78 2.27
N GLN A 179 -5.22 -23.12 3.51
CA GLN A 179 -5.86 -24.40 3.83
C GLN A 179 -7.39 -24.33 3.89
N ARG A 180 -7.96 -23.19 4.30
CA ARG A 180 -9.39 -23.07 4.61
C ARG A 180 -10.28 -22.84 3.40
N VAL A 181 -9.78 -22.14 2.38
CA VAL A 181 -10.57 -21.79 1.20
C VAL A 181 -9.83 -22.24 -0.05
N ASN A 182 -10.49 -23.03 -0.89
CA ASN A 182 -9.94 -23.49 -2.16
C ASN A 182 -10.13 -22.45 -3.27
N VAL A 183 -9.49 -21.29 -3.12
CA VAL A 183 -9.43 -20.23 -4.14
C VAL A 183 -8.00 -20.20 -4.70
N PRO A 184 -7.75 -20.80 -5.88
CA PRO A 184 -6.44 -20.71 -6.51
C PRO A 184 -6.10 -19.26 -6.88
N LEU A 185 -4.84 -18.83 -6.70
CA LEU A 185 -4.44 -17.45 -7.03
C LEU A 185 -4.69 -17.08 -8.50
N TRP A 186 -4.63 -18.05 -9.40
CA TRP A 186 -4.84 -17.87 -10.85
C TRP A 186 -6.31 -17.93 -11.28
N SER A 187 -7.26 -18.21 -10.38
CA SER A 187 -8.67 -18.33 -10.77
C SER A 187 -9.42 -16.99 -10.77
N VAL A 188 -8.81 -15.94 -10.24
CA VAL A 188 -9.46 -14.63 -10.10
C VAL A 188 -9.18 -13.77 -11.33
N GLU A 189 -10.26 -13.33 -12.00
CA GLU A 189 -10.16 -12.42 -13.13
C GLU A 189 -9.89 -10.98 -12.67
N PRO A 190 -9.05 -10.21 -13.39
CA PRO A 190 -8.84 -8.79 -13.10
C PRO A 190 -10.09 -7.97 -13.47
N THR A 191 -10.43 -6.99 -12.62
CA THR A 191 -11.56 -6.08 -12.89
C THR A 191 -11.20 -4.98 -13.90
N GLN A 192 -9.91 -4.65 -14.01
CA GLN A 192 -9.42 -3.62 -14.91
C GLN A 192 -8.94 -4.26 -16.22
N PRO A 193 -9.31 -3.73 -17.39
CA PRO A 193 -8.75 -4.20 -18.66
C PRO A 193 -7.25 -3.94 -18.68
N SER A 194 -6.49 -4.89 -19.23
CA SER A 194 -5.02 -4.94 -19.25
C SER A 194 -4.31 -3.75 -19.90
N TRP A 195 -5.05 -2.82 -20.49
CA TRP A 195 -4.55 -1.68 -21.27
C TRP A 195 -4.78 -0.33 -20.57
N LEU A 196 -5.49 -0.30 -19.43
CA LEU A 196 -5.76 0.94 -18.67
C LEU A 196 -4.67 1.30 -17.65
N GLU A 197 -3.53 0.61 -17.66
CA GLU A 197 -2.42 0.88 -16.75
C GLU A 197 -1.71 2.18 -17.14
N GLY A 198 -2.10 3.31 -16.53
CA GLY A 198 -1.42 4.59 -16.72
C GLY A 198 -2.28 5.85 -16.63
N VAL A 199 -3.62 5.74 -16.70
CA VAL A 199 -4.47 6.92 -16.52
C VAL A 199 -4.58 7.23 -15.03
N SER A 200 -3.63 8.04 -14.56
CA SER A 200 -3.81 8.76 -13.30
C SER A 200 -5.11 9.54 -13.43
N THR A 201 -6.12 9.21 -12.62
CA THR A 201 -7.30 10.07 -12.48
C THR A 201 -6.85 11.38 -11.84
N GLN A 202 -6.31 12.29 -12.65
CA GLN A 202 -6.31 13.70 -12.35
C GLN A 202 -7.73 14.20 -12.60
N ASP A 203 -8.30 14.72 -11.53
CA ASP A 203 -9.55 15.42 -11.47
C ASP A 203 -9.59 16.57 -12.50
N GLY A 204 -10.56 16.50 -13.41
CA GLY A 204 -11.11 17.64 -14.16
C GLY A 204 -10.25 18.29 -15.25
N GLY A 205 -10.49 17.92 -16.52
CA GLY A 205 -10.24 18.80 -17.66
C GLY A 205 -9.89 18.08 -18.97
N GLN A 206 -10.86 18.04 -19.89
CA GLN A 206 -10.74 17.80 -21.34
C GLN A 206 -9.91 16.59 -21.80
N GLU A 207 -10.62 15.52 -22.16
CA GLU A 207 -10.16 14.56 -23.17
C GLU A 207 -10.08 15.31 -24.51
N GLU A 208 -8.88 15.76 -24.88
CA GLU A 208 -8.54 16.02 -26.27
C GLU A 208 -7.80 14.79 -26.78
N ASP A 209 -8.49 14.08 -27.66
CA ASP A 209 -8.02 12.92 -28.42
C ASP A 209 -6.90 13.42 -29.35
N GLU A 210 -5.67 13.49 -28.85
CA GLU A 210 -4.49 13.78 -29.68
C GLU A 210 -4.36 12.65 -30.71
N SER A 211 -4.75 12.97 -31.95
CA SER A 211 -4.74 12.00 -33.03
C SER A 211 -3.30 11.55 -33.30
N LEU A 212 -3.14 10.25 -33.59
CA LEU A 212 -1.85 9.60 -33.85
C LEU A 212 -1.03 10.25 -34.99
N GLU A 213 -1.63 11.17 -35.76
CA GLU A 213 -1.00 11.94 -36.83
C GLU A 213 -0.11 13.08 -36.29
N ASP A 214 -0.44 13.69 -35.15
CA ASP A 214 0.35 14.81 -34.59
C ASP A 214 1.67 14.34 -33.94
N ILE A 215 1.73 13.10 -33.47
CA ILE A 215 2.96 12.48 -32.94
C ILE A 215 3.96 12.12 -34.06
N MET A 216 3.49 12.02 -35.31
CA MET A 216 4.32 11.69 -36.47
C MET A 216 4.85 12.91 -37.22
N GLU A 217 4.59 14.14 -36.75
CA GLU A 217 5.21 15.34 -37.31
C GLU A 217 6.69 15.42 -36.90
N VAL A 218 7.56 15.00 -37.82
CA VAL A 218 9.00 15.20 -37.71
C VAL A 218 9.30 16.66 -38.03
N GLU A 219 9.49 17.49 -37.00
CA GLU A 219 10.04 18.83 -37.17
C GLU A 219 11.45 18.74 -37.81
N VAL A 220 11.56 19.19 -39.05
CA VAL A 220 12.84 19.35 -39.73
C VAL A 220 13.55 20.56 -39.11
N VAL A 221 14.40 20.31 -38.12
CA VAL A 221 15.27 21.35 -37.53
C VAL A 221 16.25 21.82 -38.60
N SER A 222 15.99 23.02 -39.12
CA SER A 222 16.89 23.73 -40.02
C SER A 222 18.17 24.10 -39.25
N GLN A 223 19.28 23.46 -39.61
CA GLN A 223 20.60 23.75 -39.06
C GLN A 223 21.01 25.18 -39.43
N ASN A 224 21.10 26.05 -38.42
CA ASN A 224 21.97 27.21 -38.47
C ASN A 224 22.91 27.21 -37.27
N ASN A 225 24.20 27.06 -37.58
CA ASN A 225 25.34 27.20 -36.69
C ASN A 225 25.26 28.51 -35.89
N THR A 226 25.40 28.44 -34.57
CA THR A 226 26.46 29.09 -33.78
C THR A 226 26.26 28.91 -32.27
N SER A 227 27.25 28.24 -31.65
CA SER A 227 27.77 28.38 -30.28
C SER A 227 26.97 29.16 -29.22
N GLY A 228 26.67 28.50 -28.09
CA GLY A 228 26.44 29.17 -26.80
C GLY A 228 25.75 28.31 -25.76
N CYS A 229 26.51 27.71 -24.85
CA CYS A 229 25.97 27.04 -23.66
C CYS A 229 25.30 28.07 -22.73
N CYS A 230 24.06 27.75 -22.34
CA CYS A 230 23.33 28.27 -21.17
C CYS A 230 22.87 29.74 -21.23
N ASN A 231 21.65 29.96 -21.74
CA ASN A 231 20.93 31.23 -21.60
C ASN A 231 19.96 31.17 -20.39
N HIS A 232 20.51 31.05 -19.18
CA HIS A 232 19.69 31.14 -17.95
C HIS A 232 20.27 32.15 -16.98
N HIS A 233 19.46 33.14 -16.59
CA HIS A 233 19.89 34.41 -15.99
C HIS A 233 20.46 34.32 -14.57
N ASN A 234 20.69 33.11 -14.01
CA ASN A 234 21.17 32.92 -12.63
C ASN A 234 22.19 31.80 -12.44
N CYS A 235 22.91 31.37 -13.49
CA CYS A 235 23.99 30.39 -13.32
C CYS A 235 25.28 31.06 -12.80
N LYS A 236 25.34 31.33 -11.49
CA LYS A 236 26.60 31.61 -10.80
C LYS A 236 27.09 30.30 -10.18
N VAL A 237 28.30 29.91 -10.55
CA VAL A 237 29.06 28.73 -10.09
C VAL A 237 28.84 27.47 -10.94
N GLY A 238 29.77 27.21 -11.88
CA GLY A 238 29.92 25.83 -12.40
C GLY A 238 30.47 25.58 -13.81
N CYS A 239 31.20 26.48 -14.48
CA CYS A 239 31.82 26.17 -15.79
C CYS A 239 33.36 26.12 -15.73
N LEU A 240 33.92 25.13 -15.03
CA LEU A 240 35.36 24.84 -15.04
C LEU A 240 35.73 23.52 -15.74
N LEU A 241 34.80 22.83 -16.40
CA LEU A 241 35.08 21.53 -17.02
C LEU A 241 34.97 21.47 -18.55
N CYS A 242 34.78 22.59 -19.25
CA CYS A 242 34.63 22.60 -20.72
C CYS A 242 35.92 22.91 -21.50
N LEU A 243 37.11 22.73 -20.91
CA LEU A 243 38.40 22.96 -21.61
C LEU A 243 39.24 21.69 -21.83
N LEU A 244 38.62 20.51 -21.82
CA LEU A 244 39.26 19.26 -22.22
C LEU A 244 38.38 18.49 -23.20
N SER A 245 38.26 19.01 -24.42
CA SER A 245 38.03 18.27 -25.67
C SER A 245 38.32 19.18 -26.86
#